data_AF-A0A1I3G3B7-F1
#
_entry.id   AF-A0A1I3G3B7-F1
#
_cell.length_a   1.000
_cell.length_b   1.000
_cell.length_c   1.000
_cell.angle_alpha   90.00
_cell.angle_beta   90.00
_cell.angle_gamma   90.00
#
_symmetry.space_group_name_H-M   'P 1'
#
loop_
_entity.id
_entity.type
_entity.pdbx_description
1 polymer ?
#
loop_
_entity_poly.entity_id
_entity_poly.type
_entity_poly.pdbx_seq_one_letter_code
_entity_poly.pdbx_strand_id
1 'polypeptide(L)'
;MLLKKTENQSALSLATETADKEVSVTAESILASSLFYRLKRDVLELVANMNHGVSHSDCEIIKRQTMFVQSQLLHSLYNDPSLPSDIKILLMDYHAKSIRATVGDRRGENLRDKS
;
A
#
# COMPACT_ATOMS: atom_id res chain seq x y z
N MET A 1 -37.72 -46.68 33.30
CA MET A 1 -38.71 -46.43 32.23
C MET A 1 -38.03 -45.47 31.25
N LEU A 2 -37.27 -46.00 30.29
CA LEU A 2 -37.67 -46.48 28.95
C LEU A 2 -37.87 -45.37 27.91
N LEU A 3 -36.78 -45.17 27.12
CA LEU A 3 -36.69 -45.00 25.65
C LEU A 3 -37.40 -43.79 24.99
N LYS A 4 -36.65 -42.92 24.32
CA LYS A 4 -36.23 -42.96 22.89
C LYS A 4 -34.96 -42.08 22.67
N LYS A 5 -34.04 -42.21 21.69
CA LYS A 5 -33.81 -43.02 20.45
C LYS A 5 -34.88 -42.94 19.35
N THR A 6 -34.58 -42.59 18.09
CA THR A 6 -33.35 -42.68 17.24
C THR A 6 -33.43 -41.52 16.20
N GLU A 7 -32.35 -40.90 15.69
CA GLU A 7 -31.66 -41.07 14.37
C GLU A 7 -30.87 -39.75 14.19
N ASN A 8 -29.58 -39.60 13.87
CA ASN A 8 -28.57 -40.31 13.07
C ASN A 8 -28.71 -40.16 11.53
N GLN A 9 -27.75 -39.42 10.95
CA GLN A 9 -27.30 -39.44 9.54
C GLN A 9 -28.25 -38.98 8.42
N SER A 10 -28.33 -37.66 8.22
CA SER A 10 -28.47 -37.02 6.89
C SER A 10 -28.15 -35.51 7.02
N ALA A 11 -27.23 -34.88 6.28
CA ALA A 11 -26.29 -35.41 5.29
C ALA A 11 -24.91 -34.71 5.41
N LEU A 12 -23.86 -35.52 5.50
CA LEU A 12 -22.47 -35.11 5.33
C LEU A 12 -22.19 -34.93 3.82
N SER A 13 -22.72 -33.86 3.21
CA SER A 13 -22.60 -33.68 1.75
C SER A 13 -22.80 -32.22 1.31
N LEU A 14 -21.91 -31.32 1.74
CA LEU A 14 -21.62 -30.05 1.05
C LEU A 14 -20.23 -29.53 1.47
N ALA A 15 -19.27 -30.46 1.49
CA ALA A 15 -17.85 -30.23 1.72
C ALA A 15 -17.02 -30.78 0.54
N THR A 16 -17.44 -30.43 -0.67
CA THR A 16 -16.70 -30.57 -1.93
C THR A 16 -17.36 -29.65 -2.97
N GLU A 17 -16.59 -29.19 -3.96
CA GLU A 17 -17.04 -28.35 -5.08
C GLU A 17 -17.36 -26.86 -4.78
N THR A 18 -16.48 -26.19 -4.03
CA THR A 18 -15.82 -25.03 -4.64
C THR A 18 -14.42 -25.46 -5.03
N ALA A 19 -14.33 -26.15 -6.18
CA ALA A 19 -13.07 -26.53 -6.79
C ALA A 19 -12.18 -25.28 -6.98
N ASP A 20 -10.88 -25.50 -6.95
CA ASP A 20 -9.86 -24.47 -7.08
C ASP A 20 -10.15 -23.52 -8.25
N LYS A 21 -10.73 -22.36 -7.94
CA LYS A 21 -10.30 -21.16 -8.62
C LYS A 21 -8.86 -20.96 -8.13
N GLU A 22 -7.92 -21.41 -8.96
CA GLU A 22 -6.67 -20.68 -9.12
C GLU A 22 -7.06 -19.22 -9.35
N VAL A 23 -7.07 -18.44 -8.26
CA VAL A 23 -7.09 -17.00 -8.36
C VAL A 23 -5.77 -16.69 -9.03
N SER A 24 -5.82 -16.47 -10.34
CA SER A 24 -4.63 -16.15 -11.13
C SER A 24 -3.95 -15.00 -10.42
N VAL A 25 -2.77 -15.27 -9.86
CA VAL A 25 -2.11 -14.33 -8.95
C VAL A 25 -1.52 -13.23 -9.82
N THR A 26 -2.37 -12.27 -10.17
CA THR A 26 -2.00 -11.14 -11.00
C THR A 26 -1.05 -10.22 -10.24
N ALA A 27 -0.17 -9.52 -10.96
CA ALA A 27 0.74 -8.57 -10.33
C ALA A 27 -0.04 -7.50 -9.54
N GLU A 28 -1.20 -7.09 -10.05
CA GLU A 28 -2.14 -6.17 -9.42
C GLU A 28 -2.64 -6.70 -8.07
N SER A 29 -2.97 -8.01 -7.97
CA SER A 29 -3.43 -8.61 -6.71
C SER A 29 -2.33 -8.65 -5.64
N ILE A 30 -1.10 -8.99 -6.03
CA ILE A 30 0.07 -8.98 -5.13
C ILE A 30 0.32 -7.55 -4.65
N LEU A 31 0.38 -6.59 -5.58
CA LEU A 31 0.66 -5.20 -5.27
C LEU A 31 -0.44 -4.58 -4.41
N ALA A 32 -1.72 -4.85 -4.69
CA ALA A 32 -2.84 -4.37 -3.88
C ALA A 32 -2.81 -4.88 -2.43
N SER A 33 -2.24 -6.07 -2.17
CA SER A 33 -2.07 -6.57 -0.80
C SER A 33 -1.04 -5.74 0.00
N SER A 34 0.01 -5.24 -0.67
CA SER A 34 1.13 -4.54 -0.05
C SER A 34 0.73 -3.19 0.55
N LEU A 35 1.08 -2.99 1.82
CA LEU A 35 0.87 -1.73 2.54
C LEU A 35 1.60 -0.56 1.87
N PHE A 36 2.86 -0.76 1.48
CA PHE A 36 3.68 0.27 0.85
C PHE A 36 3.17 0.67 -0.54
N TYR A 37 2.70 -0.30 -1.32
CA TYR A 37 2.15 -0.03 -2.64
C TYR A 37 0.85 0.76 -2.54
N ARG A 38 -0.07 0.35 -1.65
CA ARG A 38 -1.30 1.11 -1.36
C ARG A 38 -0.99 2.54 -0.93
N LEU A 39 -0.16 2.73 0.11
CA LEU A 39 0.28 4.05 0.55
C LEU A 39 0.86 4.89 -0.61
N LYS A 40 1.71 4.30 -1.45
CA LYS A 40 2.31 5.03 -2.57
C LYS A 40 1.30 5.40 -3.65
N ARG A 41 0.36 4.51 -3.96
CA ARG A 41 -0.76 4.77 -4.89
C ARG A 41 -1.65 5.88 -4.36
N ASP A 42 -2.06 5.80 -3.09
CA ASP A 42 -2.99 6.75 -2.47
C ASP A 42 -2.35 8.17 -2.40
N VAL A 43 -1.03 8.26 -2.18
CA VAL A 43 -0.25 9.50 -2.33
C VAL A 43 -0.31 10.05 -3.77
N LEU A 44 -0.06 9.21 -4.77
CA LEU A 44 -0.03 9.62 -6.17
C LEU A 44 -1.42 10.04 -6.66
N GLU A 45 -2.47 9.36 -6.22
CA GLU A 45 -3.88 9.68 -6.49
C GLU A 45 -4.25 11.04 -5.87
N LEU A 46 -3.89 11.29 -4.60
CA LEU A 46 -4.15 12.58 -3.97
C LEU A 46 -3.42 13.73 -4.70
N VAL A 47 -2.16 13.54 -5.09
CA VAL A 47 -1.40 14.54 -5.85
C VAL A 47 -1.97 14.74 -7.26
N ALA A 48 -2.41 13.68 -7.94
CA ALA A 48 -3.08 13.80 -9.24
C ALA A 48 -4.39 14.60 -9.13
N ASN A 49 -5.19 14.34 -8.09
CA ASN A 49 -6.43 15.06 -7.80
C ASN A 49 -6.17 16.54 -7.43
N MET A 50 -5.13 16.83 -6.64
CA MET A 50 -4.73 18.20 -6.27
C MET A 50 -4.31 19.05 -7.47
N ASN A 51 -3.79 18.44 -8.53
CA ASN A 51 -3.31 19.12 -9.73
C ASN A 51 -4.22 18.87 -10.94
N HIS A 52 -5.43 18.37 -10.73
CA HIS A 52 -6.38 18.10 -11.80
C HIS A 52 -6.74 19.41 -12.54
N GLY A 53 -6.57 19.43 -13.87
CA GLY A 53 -6.80 20.63 -14.68
C GLY A 53 -5.69 21.69 -14.60
N VAL A 54 -4.58 21.43 -13.89
CA VAL A 54 -3.44 22.35 -13.81
C VAL A 54 -2.31 21.90 -14.75
N SER A 55 -1.90 22.77 -15.67
CA SER A 55 -0.74 22.52 -16.54
C SER A 55 0.56 22.85 -15.80
N HIS A 56 1.33 21.83 -15.43
CA HIS A 56 2.66 22.00 -14.85
C HIS A 56 3.74 21.96 -15.93
N SER A 57 4.44 23.09 -16.12
CA SER A 57 5.66 23.16 -16.93
C SER A 57 6.89 22.59 -16.22
N ASP A 58 6.85 22.47 -14.89
CA ASP A 58 7.94 21.96 -14.05
C ASP A 58 7.49 20.72 -13.27
N CYS A 59 8.16 19.59 -13.51
CA CYS A 59 7.91 18.33 -12.82
C CYS A 59 8.44 18.30 -11.38
N GLU A 60 9.38 19.18 -11.00
CA GLU A 60 9.87 19.29 -9.62
C GLU A 60 8.78 19.78 -8.67
N ILE A 61 7.77 20.53 -9.15
CA ILE A 61 6.59 20.91 -8.36
C ILE A 61 5.80 19.67 -7.93
N ILE A 62 5.45 18.80 -8.89
CA ILE A 62 4.75 17.54 -8.64
C ILE A 62 5.57 16.62 -7.72
N LYS A 63 6.89 16.53 -7.94
CA LYS A 63 7.82 15.75 -7.10
C LYS A 63 7.86 16.26 -5.66
N ARG A 64 7.90 17.58 -5.45
CA ARG A 64 7.86 18.22 -4.11
C ARG A 64 6.54 18.01 -3.40
N GLN A 65 5.41 18.18 -4.10
CA GLN A 65 4.08 17.88 -3.56
C GLN A 65 3.96 16.40 -3.16
N THR A 66 4.45 15.49 -4.01
CA THR A 66 4.48 14.04 -3.73
C THR A 66 5.27 13.71 -2.46
N MET A 67 6.47 14.29 -2.29
CA MET A 67 7.24 14.14 -1.06
C MET A 67 6.51 14.70 0.16
N PHE A 68 5.91 15.90 0.03
CA PHE A 68 5.21 16.55 1.12
C PHE A 68 4.00 15.73 1.59
N VAL A 69 3.11 15.36 0.67
CA VAL A 69 1.92 14.53 0.94
C VAL A 69 2.32 13.20 1.58
N GLN A 70 3.29 12.49 1.00
CA GLN A 70 3.78 11.22 1.53
C GLN A 70 4.31 11.36 2.96
N SER A 71 5.02 12.45 3.27
CA SER A 71 5.55 12.72 4.61
C SER A 71 4.45 13.01 5.62
N GLN A 72 3.43 13.81 5.27
CA GLN A 72 2.30 14.08 6.16
C GLN A 72 1.51 12.81 6.48
N LEU A 73 1.17 12.00 5.48
CA LEU A 73 0.45 10.74 5.69
C LEU A 73 1.24 9.75 6.54
N LEU A 74 2.56 9.64 6.34
CA LEU A 74 3.44 8.80 7.16
C LEU A 74 3.52 9.29 8.61
N HIS A 75 3.57 10.60 8.86
CA HIS A 75 3.51 11.17 10.20
C HIS A 75 2.14 10.93 10.87
N SER A 76 1.03 11.06 10.14
CA SER A 76 -0.30 10.74 10.67
C SER A 76 -0.40 9.27 11.09
N LEU A 77 0.02 8.34 10.22
CA LEU A 77 0.02 6.90 10.51
C LEU A 77 0.94 6.53 11.68
N TYR A 78 2.10 7.17 11.81
CA TYR A 78 3.02 6.92 12.92
C TYR A 78 2.41 7.31 14.28
N ASN A 79 1.68 8.43 14.33
CA ASN A 79 1.05 8.94 15.54
C ASN A 79 -0.30 8.28 15.86
N ASP A 80 -0.87 7.47 14.96
CA ASP A 80 -2.11 6.74 15.19
C ASP A 80 -1.92 5.66 16.29
N PRO A 81 -2.62 5.73 17.43
CA PRO A 81 -2.47 4.75 18.51
C PRO A 81 -3.03 3.36 18.16
N SER A 82 -3.88 3.23 17.13
CA SER A 82 -4.45 1.95 16.69
C SER A 82 -3.47 1.09 15.88
N LEU A 83 -2.39 1.69 15.35
CA LEU A 83 -1.45 1.01 14.48
C LEU A 83 -0.38 0.25 15.29
N PRO A 84 -0.13 -1.05 15.00
CA PRO A 84 0.94 -1.82 15.66
C PRO A 84 2.34 -1.21 15.52
N SER A 85 3.15 -1.28 16.59
CA SER A 85 4.50 -0.73 16.64
C SER A 85 5.42 -1.23 15.52
N ASP A 86 5.33 -2.50 15.16
CA ASP A 86 6.14 -3.09 14.08
C ASP A 86 5.86 -2.44 12.73
N ILE A 87 4.58 -2.11 12.46
CA ILE A 87 4.18 -1.39 11.25
C ILE A 87 4.69 0.04 11.28
N LYS A 88 4.70 0.71 12.45
CA LYS A 88 5.27 2.05 12.60
C LYS A 88 6.77 2.09 12.29
N ILE A 89 7.54 1.13 12.80
CA ILE A 89 8.97 0.97 12.50
C ILE A 89 9.18 0.76 10.99
N LEU A 90 8.40 -0.15 10.40
CA LEU A 90 8.46 -0.49 8.98
C LEU A 90 8.12 0.70 8.06
N LEU A 91 7.13 1.51 8.44
CA LEU A 91 6.77 2.75 7.74
C LEU A 91 7.86 3.83 7.84
N MET A 92 8.56 3.94 8.98
CA MET A 92 9.65 4.90 9.16
C MET A 92 10.93 4.50 8.40
N ASP A 93 11.27 3.22 8.31
CA ASP A 93 12.36 2.75 7.43
C ASP A 93 12.03 3.02 5.95
N TYR A 94 10.79 2.74 5.52
CA TYR A 94 10.32 3.14 4.19
C TYR A 94 10.41 4.64 3.95
N HIS A 95 10.01 5.46 4.93
CA HIS A 95 10.13 6.93 4.86
C HIS A 95 11.59 7.36 4.64
N ALA A 96 12.51 6.84 5.46
CA ALA A 96 13.94 7.15 5.38
C ALA A 96 14.55 6.69 4.04
N LYS A 97 14.16 5.52 3.52
CA LYS A 97 14.54 5.05 2.19
C LYS A 97 14.03 5.99 1.09
N SER A 98 12.77 6.41 1.16
CA SER A 98 12.17 7.34 0.20
C SER A 98 12.85 8.71 0.19
N ILE A 99 13.16 9.27 1.36
CA ILE A 99 13.92 10.54 1.46
C ILE A 99 15.31 10.37 0.84
N ARG A 100 16.04 9.30 1.17
CA ARG A 100 17.38 9.06 0.62
C ARG A 100 17.37 8.95 -0.91
N ALA A 101 16.36 8.30 -1.49
CA ALA A 101 16.21 8.23 -2.94
C ALA A 101 16.08 9.64 -3.56
N THR A 102 15.18 10.49 -3.05
CA THR A 102 14.93 11.81 -3.65
C THR A 102 16.00 12.87 -3.31
N VAL A 103 16.72 12.73 -2.20
CA VAL A 103 17.88 13.59 -1.85
C VAL A 103 19.14 13.14 -2.58
N GLY A 104 19.32 11.83 -2.83
CA GLY A 104 20.42 11.29 -3.61
C GLY A 104 20.37 11.72 -5.08
N ASP A 105 19.17 11.71 -5.65
CA ASP A 105 18.87 12.19 -7.02
C ASP A 105 19.43 13.62 -7.26
N ARG A 106 19.11 14.56 -6.37
CA ARG A 106 19.62 15.95 -6.40
C ARG A 106 21.14 16.08 -6.22
N ARG A 107 21.82 15.08 -5.66
CA ARG A 107 23.29 15.05 -5.58
C ARG A 107 23.92 14.54 -6.88
N GLY A 108 23.18 13.76 -7.68
CA GLY A 108 23.59 13.31 -9.01
C GLY A 108 23.43 14.37 -10.11
N GLU A 109 22.38 15.19 -10.06
CA GLU A 109 22.14 16.25 -11.06
C GLU A 109 23.29 17.28 -11.13
N ASN A 110 23.82 17.71 -9.98
CA ASN A 110 24.95 18.65 -9.89
C ASN A 110 26.27 18.14 -10.53
N LEU A 111 26.34 16.86 -10.92
CA LEU A 111 27.49 16.26 -11.61
C LEU A 111 27.24 16.10 -13.12
N ARG A 112 26.00 16.25 -13.61
CA ARG A 112 25.66 16.12 -15.04
C ARG A 112 25.83 17.40 -15.85
N ASP A 113 25.73 18.58 -15.23
CA ASP A 113 25.91 19.89 -15.89
C ASP A 113 27.40 20.26 -16.17
N LYS A 114 28.31 19.27 -16.21
CA LYS A 114 29.75 19.47 -16.42
C LYS A 114 30.38 18.44 -17.39
N SER A 115 29.66 18.09 -18.45
CA SER A 115 30.16 17.21 -19.53
C SER A 115 29.73 17.73 -20.89
#